data_AF-A0A355DQC1-F1
#
_entry.id   AF-A0A355DQC1-F1
#
_cell.length_a   1.000
_cell.length_b   1.000
_cell.length_c   1.000
_cell.angle_alpha   90.00
_cell.angle_beta   90.00
_cell.angle_gamma   90.00
#
_symmetry.space_group_name_H-M   'P 1'
#
loop_
_entity.id
_entity.type
_entity.pdbx_description
1 polymer ?
#
loop_
_entity_poly.entity_id
_entity_poly.type
_entity_poly.pdbx_seq_one_letter_code
_entity_poly.pdbx_strand_id
1 'polypeptide(L)'
;TQFLHYNSTTNHPSDWLMLFNPAILLPYLIDSFSLSPNSPFSDSHSVKLLWFYVPIGAKIWSFAGFIVLNFGLWSYWIWQGLNRCFHNPKATLLNKGQSYRLTACFEVVLLGFALNPNLPDWKNHSQALFENFQMLLVFNLLLFLGLIVALSPHRQTLQDWARYRHQHKSIRKGGILSDLIWGKNSPGVVAVGMNLAIASTILSPWILLWPTSEYKTPALLALLLNATMIIFYASVVQLMLLMKTPKRAIWAAGTVTGFITLPPMVLSFLSMLPSVHSHVWLFSAFSWASVEYAAGTSVAIALVTQSLALVLLNLQLTRQLRKVGESATKTLLSPRPLAVIE
;
A
#
# COMPACT_ATOMS: atom_id res chain seq x y z
N THR A 1 19.21 30.82 19.69
CA THR A 1 19.45 30.02 18.48
C THR A 1 19.24 28.55 18.80
N GLN A 2 17.98 28.13 18.83
CA GLN A 2 17.52 26.76 19.14
C GLN A 2 17.31 25.96 17.83
N PHE A 3 18.34 25.81 17.02
CA PHE A 3 18.21 25.04 15.78
C PHE A 3 18.85 23.67 15.96
N LEU A 4 17.99 22.64 15.84
CA LEU A 4 18.31 21.21 15.69
C LEU A 4 18.53 20.43 16.99
N HIS A 5 17.45 20.19 17.73
CA HIS A 5 17.37 19.05 18.65
C HIS A 5 17.29 17.76 17.81
N TYR A 6 18.42 17.26 17.34
CA TYR A 6 18.55 16.11 16.43
C TYR A 6 18.41 14.75 17.13
N ASN A 7 17.57 14.68 18.18
CA ASN A 7 17.65 13.61 19.17
C ASN A 7 16.32 12.94 19.52
N SER A 8 15.54 12.53 18.50
CA SER A 8 14.44 11.60 18.77
C SER A 8 14.23 10.61 17.63
N THR A 9 15.08 9.59 17.52
CA THR A 9 14.63 8.32 16.92
C THR A 9 13.46 7.83 17.75
N THR A 10 12.29 7.71 17.13
CA THR A 10 11.05 7.37 17.83
C THR A 10 10.90 5.86 18.02
N ASN A 11 11.82 5.06 17.48
CA ASN A 11 11.80 3.60 17.44
C ASN A 11 10.54 3.04 16.75
N HIS A 12 9.94 3.84 15.87
CA HIS A 12 8.78 3.51 15.07
C HIS A 12 9.18 3.30 13.60
N PRO A 13 8.34 2.62 12.80
CA PRO A 13 8.56 2.49 11.35
C PRO A 13 8.74 3.83 10.62
N SER A 14 8.23 4.93 11.19
CA SER A 14 8.41 6.31 10.68
C SER A 14 9.86 6.79 10.71
N ASP A 15 10.74 6.19 11.52
CA ASP A 15 12.17 6.53 11.55
C ASP A 15 12.85 6.28 10.19
N TRP A 16 12.27 5.39 9.36
CA TRP A 16 12.67 5.21 7.96
C TRP A 16 12.68 6.54 7.17
N LEU A 17 11.74 7.45 7.45
CA LEU A 17 11.65 8.74 6.75
C LEU A 17 12.86 9.65 7.02
N MET A 18 13.56 9.46 8.14
CA MET A 18 14.76 10.23 8.46
C MET A 18 15.89 9.97 7.47
N LEU A 19 15.91 8.80 6.81
CA LEU A 19 16.92 8.46 5.82
C LEU A 19 16.86 9.30 4.56
N PHE A 20 15.75 10.00 4.31
CA PHE A 20 15.62 10.93 3.20
C PHE A 20 16.16 12.33 3.52
N ASN A 21 16.54 12.60 4.77
CA ASN A 21 17.10 13.88 5.17
C ASN A 21 18.62 13.76 5.35
N PRO A 22 19.46 14.19 4.38
CA PRO A 22 20.91 14.07 4.50
C PRO A 22 21.50 14.95 5.62
N ALA A 23 20.76 15.96 6.12
CA ALA A 23 21.22 16.82 7.20
C ALA A 23 21.48 16.04 8.51
N ILE A 24 20.96 14.83 8.65
CA ILE A 24 21.17 13.95 9.82
C ILE A 24 22.61 13.48 9.95
N LEU A 25 23.40 13.58 8.87
CA LEU A 25 24.83 13.26 8.87
C LEU A 25 25.70 14.43 9.33
N LEU A 26 25.17 15.66 9.39
CA LEU A 26 25.97 16.84 9.75
C LEU A 26 26.67 16.71 11.11
N PRO A 27 26.00 16.26 12.19
CA PRO A 27 26.66 16.08 13.48
C PRO A 27 27.81 15.07 13.42
N TYR A 28 27.63 13.96 12.69
CA TYR A 28 28.67 12.94 12.50
C TYR A 28 29.90 13.47 11.75
N LEU A 29 29.68 14.31 10.74
CA LEU A 29 30.77 14.92 9.98
C LEU A 29 31.52 15.95 10.83
N ILE A 30 30.81 16.85 11.50
CA ILE A 30 31.40 17.88 12.36
C ILE A 30 32.27 17.23 13.45
N ASP A 31 31.79 16.16 14.07
CA ASP A 31 32.53 15.45 15.11
C ASP A 31 33.80 14.78 14.55
N SER A 32 33.67 14.05 13.44
CA SER A 32 34.79 13.34 12.80
C SER A 32 35.95 14.24 12.33
N PHE A 33 35.67 15.52 12.06
CA PHE A 33 36.67 16.51 11.62
C PHE A 33 37.03 17.53 12.72
N SER A 34 36.40 17.48 13.89
CA SER A 34 36.72 18.40 14.98
C SER A 34 38.00 17.96 15.69
N LEU A 35 39.02 18.82 15.68
CA LEU A 35 40.31 18.61 16.36
C LEU A 35 40.23 18.85 17.88
N SER A 36 39.05 19.19 18.41
CA SER A 36 38.85 19.51 19.82
C SER A 36 38.21 18.32 20.55
N PRO A 37 38.90 17.69 21.52
CA PRO A 37 38.33 16.59 22.32
C PRO A 37 37.15 17.02 23.20
N ASN A 38 36.85 18.32 23.29
CA ASN A 38 35.73 18.90 24.03
C ASN A 38 34.78 19.65 23.08
N SER A 39 34.56 19.13 21.86
CA SER A 39 33.51 19.68 21.01
C SER A 39 32.16 19.47 21.72
N PRO A 40 31.25 20.47 21.76
CA PRO A 40 29.91 20.30 22.34
C PRO A 40 29.06 19.26 21.57
N PHE A 41 29.63 18.61 20.55
CA PHE A 41 29.03 17.57 19.73
C PHE A 41 29.65 16.18 19.97
N SER A 42 30.72 16.06 20.79
CA SER A 42 31.57 14.86 20.87
C SER A 42 31.04 13.69 21.71
N ASP A 43 30.11 13.93 22.64
CA ASP A 43 29.75 12.92 23.65
C ASP A 43 28.33 12.30 23.52
N SER A 44 27.50 12.66 22.54
CA SER A 44 26.07 12.26 22.61
C SER A 44 25.29 11.99 21.31
N HIS A 45 25.91 11.81 20.14
CA HIS A 45 25.16 11.74 18.87
C HIS A 45 25.23 10.41 18.11
N SER A 46 25.25 9.26 18.80
CA SER A 46 24.84 8.01 18.17
C SER A 46 23.32 8.02 17.97
N VAL A 47 22.86 8.30 16.74
CA VAL A 47 21.46 8.08 16.35
C VAL A 47 21.14 6.61 16.61
N LYS A 48 20.21 6.34 17.53
CA LYS A 48 19.81 4.98 17.93
C LYS A 48 18.88 4.34 16.89
N LEU A 49 19.28 4.39 15.62
CA LEU A 49 18.53 3.81 14.52
C LEU A 49 18.89 2.33 14.36
N LEU A 50 17.89 1.47 14.49
CA LEU A 50 18.00 0.03 14.35
C LEU A 50 17.20 -0.45 13.14
N TRP A 51 17.75 -1.43 12.42
CA TRP A 51 17.07 -2.15 11.35
C TRP A 51 17.34 -3.64 11.50
N PHE A 52 16.31 -4.44 11.75
CA PHE A 52 16.44 -5.86 12.12
C PHE A 52 17.53 -6.07 13.19
N TYR A 53 17.44 -5.35 14.31
CA TYR A 53 18.42 -5.43 15.41
C TYR A 53 19.84 -4.91 15.10
N VAL A 54 20.12 -4.51 13.86
CA VAL A 54 21.42 -3.97 13.46
C VAL A 54 21.46 -2.47 13.74
N PRO A 55 22.38 -1.96 14.58
CA PRO A 55 22.47 -0.55 14.92
C PRO A 55 23.14 0.23 13.78
N ILE A 56 22.36 0.61 12.77
CA ILE A 56 22.87 1.31 11.58
C ILE A 56 23.50 2.66 11.94
N GLY A 57 22.88 3.38 12.89
CA GLY A 57 23.34 4.71 13.31
C GLY A 57 24.55 4.72 14.24
N ALA A 58 25.12 3.55 14.59
CA ALA A 58 26.28 3.48 15.48
C ALA A 58 27.58 4.01 14.85
N LYS A 59 27.72 3.94 13.51
CA LYS A 59 28.92 4.38 12.79
C LYS A 59 28.55 5.21 11.59
N ILE A 60 29.30 6.30 11.34
CA ILE A 60 29.07 7.19 10.20
C ILE A 60 29.04 6.45 8.86
N TRP A 61 29.98 5.54 8.62
CA TRP A 61 30.07 4.79 7.36
C TRP A 61 28.88 3.86 7.14
N SER A 62 28.43 3.18 8.20
CA SER A 62 27.23 2.33 8.16
C SER A 62 25.99 3.16 7.85
N PHE A 63 25.85 4.29 8.52
CA PHE A 63 24.69 5.16 8.37
C PHE A 63 24.64 5.88 7.02
N ALA A 64 25.77 6.45 6.57
CA ALA A 64 25.90 7.05 5.25
C ALA A 64 25.68 6.01 4.13
N GLY A 65 26.27 4.83 4.27
CA GLY A 65 26.04 3.72 3.33
C GLY A 65 24.57 3.33 3.24
N PHE A 66 23.88 3.23 4.36
CA PHE A 66 22.45 2.91 4.39
C PHE A 66 21.58 4.00 3.77
N ILE A 67 21.90 5.28 3.99
CA ILE A 67 21.23 6.41 3.33
C ILE A 67 21.40 6.32 1.81
N VAL A 68 22.62 6.11 1.31
CA VAL A 68 22.89 5.97 -0.12
C VAL A 68 22.16 4.77 -0.71
N LEU A 69 22.15 3.63 -0.02
CA LEU A 69 21.39 2.44 -0.44
C LEU A 69 19.89 2.71 -0.49
N ASN A 70 19.33 3.39 0.52
CA ASN A 70 17.92 3.77 0.55
C ASN A 70 17.57 4.68 -0.64
N PHE A 71 18.36 5.73 -0.89
CA PHE A 71 18.15 6.61 -2.05
C PHE A 71 18.27 5.88 -3.38
N GLY A 72 19.29 5.03 -3.54
CA GLY A 72 19.50 4.24 -4.76
C GLY A 72 18.33 3.29 -5.02
N LEU A 73 17.84 2.61 -3.98
CA LEU A 73 16.73 1.68 -4.04
C LEU A 73 15.42 2.36 -4.49
N TRP A 74 15.05 3.48 -3.88
CA TRP A 74 13.82 4.20 -4.26
C TRP A 74 13.95 4.91 -5.60
N SER A 75 15.13 5.46 -5.91
CA SER A 75 15.41 6.04 -7.23
C SER A 75 15.29 4.98 -8.33
N TYR A 76 15.77 3.76 -8.09
CA TYR A 76 15.60 2.64 -9.01
C TYR A 76 14.11 2.33 -9.28
N TRP A 77 13.29 2.24 -8.24
CA TRP A 77 11.85 1.96 -8.41
C TRP A 77 11.10 3.07 -9.14
N ILE A 78 11.43 4.33 -8.84
CA ILE A 78 10.89 5.50 -9.56
C ILE A 78 11.33 5.44 -11.03
N TRP A 79 12.60 5.15 -11.29
CA TRP A 79 13.14 5.04 -12.64
C TRP A 79 12.45 3.95 -13.47
N GLN A 80 12.16 2.79 -12.86
CA GLN A 80 11.42 1.71 -13.52
C GLN A 80 10.02 2.16 -13.98
N GLY A 81 9.32 2.94 -13.16
CA GLY A 81 8.01 3.51 -13.51
C GLY A 81 8.11 4.58 -14.60
N LEU A 82 9.05 5.52 -14.45
CA LEU A 82 9.28 6.60 -15.41
C LEU A 82 9.66 6.07 -16.79
N ASN A 83 10.65 5.17 -16.85
CA ASN A 83 11.13 4.59 -18.10
C ASN A 83 9.98 3.94 -18.89
N ARG A 84 9.06 3.27 -18.20
CA ARG A 84 7.89 2.66 -18.82
C ARG A 84 6.88 3.69 -19.32
N CYS A 85 6.63 4.74 -18.55
CA CYS A 85 5.73 5.83 -18.93
C CYS A 85 6.22 6.55 -20.19
N PHE A 86 7.53 6.81 -20.29
CA PHE A 86 8.14 7.44 -21.47
C PHE A 86 8.03 6.57 -22.73
N HIS A 87 8.20 5.25 -22.61
CA HIS A 87 8.08 4.35 -23.76
C HIS A 87 6.62 4.10 -24.18
N ASN A 88 5.67 4.07 -23.24
CA ASN A 88 4.27 3.79 -23.51
C ASN A 88 3.34 4.60 -22.57
N PRO A 89 2.96 5.83 -22.94
CA PRO A 89 2.17 6.71 -22.07
C PRO A 89 0.74 6.21 -21.81
N LYS A 90 0.26 5.24 -22.60
CA LYS A 90 -1.07 4.61 -22.43
C LYS A 90 -1.02 3.33 -21.61
N ALA A 91 0.17 2.83 -21.25
CA ALA A 91 0.32 1.63 -20.44
C ALA A 91 0.25 1.98 -18.94
N THR A 92 0.02 0.95 -18.11
CA THR A 92 0.15 1.07 -16.65
C THR A 92 1.56 1.48 -16.27
N LEU A 93 1.70 2.28 -15.20
CA LEU A 93 2.99 2.81 -14.72
C LEU A 93 3.95 1.69 -14.31
N LEU A 94 3.42 0.61 -13.72
CA LEU A 94 4.20 -0.56 -13.32
C LEU A 94 3.68 -1.82 -14.00
N ASN A 95 4.58 -2.77 -14.23
CA ASN A 95 4.19 -4.15 -14.51
C ASN A 95 3.84 -4.87 -13.19
N LYS A 96 2.96 -5.87 -13.25
CA LYS A 96 2.56 -6.66 -12.07
C LYS A 96 3.73 -7.35 -11.37
N GLY A 97 4.67 -7.91 -12.13
CA GLY A 97 5.87 -8.50 -11.55
C GLY A 97 6.79 -7.48 -10.86
N GLN A 98 6.82 -6.23 -11.36
CA GLN A 98 7.56 -5.15 -10.71
C GLN A 98 6.85 -4.69 -9.44
N SER A 99 5.51 -4.60 -9.43
CA SER A 99 4.78 -4.28 -8.20
C SER A 99 4.97 -5.34 -7.13
N TYR A 100 4.91 -6.64 -7.45
CA TYR A 100 5.13 -7.71 -6.47
C TYR A 100 6.48 -7.59 -5.77
N ARG A 101 7.54 -7.27 -6.52
CA ARG A 101 8.88 -7.05 -5.97
C ARG A 101 8.98 -5.75 -5.18
N LEU A 102 8.34 -4.68 -5.66
CA LEU A 102 8.28 -3.41 -4.96
C LEU A 102 7.58 -3.56 -3.60
N THR A 103 6.44 -4.25 -3.55
CA THR A 103 5.73 -4.52 -2.30
C THR A 103 6.58 -5.35 -1.35
N ALA A 104 7.15 -6.47 -1.80
CA ALA A 104 8.04 -7.25 -0.94
C ALA A 104 9.22 -6.42 -0.39
N CYS A 105 9.82 -5.59 -1.24
CA CYS A 105 10.92 -4.70 -0.86
C CYS A 105 10.49 -3.65 0.17
N PHE A 106 9.34 -2.99 -0.05
CA PHE A 106 8.80 -1.97 0.83
C PHE A 106 8.46 -2.54 2.22
N GLU A 107 7.80 -3.70 2.26
CA GLU A 107 7.43 -4.38 3.51
C GLU A 107 8.67 -4.80 4.30
N VAL A 108 9.70 -5.37 3.65
CA VAL A 108 10.95 -5.74 4.34
C VAL A 108 11.67 -4.53 4.92
N VAL A 109 11.74 -3.42 4.18
CA VAL A 109 12.38 -2.20 4.66
C VAL A 109 11.67 -1.68 5.90
N LEU A 110 10.34 -1.51 5.85
CA LEU A 110 9.56 -1.00 6.99
C LEU A 110 9.54 -1.96 8.18
N LEU A 111 9.41 -3.26 7.93
CA LEU A 111 9.44 -4.29 8.97
C LEU A 111 10.78 -4.28 9.72
N GLY A 112 11.89 -4.01 9.02
CA GLY A 112 13.18 -3.88 9.66
C GLY A 112 13.24 -2.75 10.69
N PHE A 113 12.57 -1.62 10.43
CA PHE A 113 12.45 -0.52 11.41
C PHE A 113 11.43 -0.81 12.51
N ALA A 114 10.38 -1.59 12.22
CA ALA A 114 9.41 -2.02 13.22
C ALA A 114 10.02 -2.98 14.27
N LEU A 115 11.06 -3.72 13.88
CA LEU A 115 11.83 -4.64 14.73
C LEU A 115 12.99 -3.91 15.45
N ASN A 116 12.66 -3.02 16.39
CA ASN A 116 13.62 -2.24 17.18
C ASN A 116 13.73 -2.63 18.68
N PRO A 117 14.78 -3.37 19.12
CA PRO A 117 14.91 -3.90 20.49
C PRO A 117 15.10 -2.86 21.60
N ASN A 118 15.26 -1.58 21.28
CA ASN A 118 15.56 -0.54 22.26
C ASN A 118 14.32 0.01 22.98
N LEU A 119 13.11 -0.47 22.69
CA LEU A 119 11.99 -0.24 23.62
C LEU A 119 12.25 -1.13 24.85
N PRO A 120 12.52 -0.54 26.04
CA PRO A 120 13.06 -1.25 27.21
C PRO A 120 12.24 -2.44 27.72
N ASP A 121 11.03 -2.61 27.20
CA ASP A 121 10.05 -3.55 27.70
C ASP A 121 9.31 -4.27 26.56
N TRP A 122 10.00 -4.77 25.53
CA TRP A 122 9.35 -5.63 24.53
C TRP A 122 8.60 -6.85 25.09
N LYS A 123 8.96 -7.29 26.30
CA LYS A 123 8.24 -8.33 27.05
C LYS A 123 7.13 -7.79 27.96
N ASN A 124 7.23 -6.54 28.44
CA ASN A 124 6.33 -5.98 29.45
C ASN A 124 5.40 -4.87 28.91
N HIS A 125 5.63 -4.39 27.68
CA HIS A 125 4.88 -3.33 27.02
C HIS A 125 4.15 -3.89 25.79
N SER A 126 3.05 -4.58 26.06
CA SER A 126 2.25 -5.28 25.05
C SER A 126 1.67 -4.34 23.98
N GLN A 127 1.50 -3.05 24.31
CA GLN A 127 0.98 -2.00 23.42
C GLN A 127 1.96 -1.59 22.30
N ALA A 128 3.27 -1.84 22.46
CA ALA A 128 4.29 -1.47 21.46
C ALA A 128 4.11 -2.18 20.10
N LEU A 129 3.61 -3.42 20.10
CA LEU A 129 3.27 -4.11 18.84
C LEU A 129 2.20 -3.32 18.09
N PHE A 130 1.16 -2.89 18.80
CA PHE A 130 0.01 -2.27 18.16
C PHE A 130 0.38 -0.90 17.59
N GLU A 131 1.16 -0.09 18.31
CA GLU A 131 1.64 1.21 17.81
C GLU A 131 2.46 1.09 16.51
N ASN A 132 3.45 0.19 16.49
CA ASN A 132 4.25 -0.05 15.29
C ASN A 132 3.41 -0.66 14.16
N PHE A 133 2.51 -1.57 14.49
CA PHE A 133 1.60 -2.21 13.54
C PHE A 133 0.64 -1.21 12.89
N GLN A 134 0.06 -0.28 13.66
CA GLN A 134 -0.80 0.77 13.13
C GLN A 134 -0.05 1.65 12.13
N MET A 135 1.19 2.03 12.42
CA MET A 135 2.02 2.79 11.46
C MET A 135 2.32 1.99 10.19
N LEU A 136 2.63 0.70 10.32
CA LEU A 136 2.82 -0.18 9.15
C LEU A 136 1.56 -0.25 8.29
N LEU A 137 0.37 -0.35 8.88
CA LEU A 137 -0.88 -0.35 8.14
C LEU A 137 -1.16 0.98 7.44
N VAL A 138 -0.79 2.12 8.03
CA VAL A 138 -0.86 3.43 7.36
C VAL A 138 0.06 3.47 6.14
N PHE A 139 1.32 3.05 6.27
CA PHE A 139 2.24 3.00 5.15
C PHE A 139 1.77 2.03 4.06
N ASN A 140 1.19 0.89 4.45
CA ASN A 140 0.61 -0.06 3.50
C ASN A 140 -0.58 0.54 2.77
N LEU A 141 -1.49 1.22 3.48
CA LEU A 141 -2.58 1.95 2.82
C LEU A 141 -2.03 2.92 1.76
N LEU A 142 -1.02 3.72 2.09
CA LEU A 142 -0.38 4.65 1.14
C LEU A 142 0.26 3.94 -0.05
N LEU A 143 1.04 2.87 0.19
CA LEU A 143 1.64 2.05 -0.87
C LEU A 143 0.55 1.51 -1.80
N PHE A 144 -0.51 0.93 -1.25
CA PHE A 144 -1.56 0.30 -2.03
C PHE A 144 -2.41 1.32 -2.79
N LEU A 145 -2.63 2.53 -2.28
CA LEU A 145 -3.21 3.62 -3.05
C LEU A 145 -2.34 3.98 -4.26
N GLY A 146 -1.02 4.10 -4.06
CA GLY A 146 -0.07 4.28 -5.15
C GLY A 146 -0.10 3.14 -6.17
N LEU A 147 -0.17 1.89 -5.72
CA LEU A 147 -0.26 0.70 -6.58
C LEU A 147 -1.59 0.63 -7.33
N ILE A 148 -2.71 1.00 -6.72
CA ILE A 148 -4.02 1.07 -7.39
C ILE A 148 -3.92 2.05 -8.56
N VAL A 149 -3.33 3.22 -8.36
CA VAL A 149 -3.11 4.20 -9.44
C VAL A 149 -2.14 3.64 -10.50
N ALA A 150 -1.03 3.03 -10.07
CA ALA A 150 0.03 2.55 -10.97
C ALA A 150 -0.37 1.32 -11.79
N LEU A 151 -1.26 0.47 -11.29
CA LEU A 151 -1.63 -0.82 -11.89
C LEU A 151 -3.01 -0.83 -12.54
N SER A 152 -3.89 0.12 -12.26
CA SER A 152 -5.25 0.10 -12.82
C SER A 152 -5.26 0.53 -14.28
N PRO A 153 -5.53 -0.38 -15.24
CA PRO A 153 -5.61 -0.02 -16.64
C PRO A 153 -6.81 0.88 -16.92
N HIS A 154 -6.66 1.75 -17.90
CA HIS A 154 -7.73 2.59 -18.39
C HIS A 154 -8.73 1.79 -19.23
N ARG A 155 -9.91 2.37 -19.49
CA ARG A 155 -11.00 1.70 -20.21
C ARG A 155 -10.56 1.03 -21.50
N GLN A 156 -9.87 1.74 -22.39
CA GLN A 156 -9.46 1.24 -23.72
C GLN A 156 -8.68 -0.08 -23.63
N THR A 157 -7.61 -0.09 -22.85
CA THR A 157 -6.79 -1.29 -22.57
C THR A 157 -7.63 -2.46 -22.04
N LEU A 158 -8.62 -2.15 -21.20
CA LEU A 158 -9.49 -3.15 -20.62
C LEU A 158 -10.55 -3.67 -21.61
N GLN A 159 -11.01 -2.84 -22.57
CA GLN A 159 -11.87 -3.30 -23.67
C GLN A 159 -11.10 -4.23 -24.58
N ASP A 160 -9.86 -3.88 -24.92
CA ASP A 160 -9.01 -4.70 -25.79
C ASP A 160 -8.74 -6.05 -25.14
N TRP A 161 -8.42 -6.05 -23.83
CA TRP A 161 -8.30 -7.29 -23.07
C TRP A 161 -9.60 -8.11 -23.08
N ALA A 162 -10.75 -7.48 -22.83
CA ALA A 162 -12.05 -8.17 -22.82
C ALA A 162 -12.39 -8.78 -24.20
N ARG A 163 -11.95 -8.17 -25.30
CA ARG A 163 -12.10 -8.68 -26.67
C ARG A 163 -11.19 -9.88 -26.94
N TYR A 164 -9.90 -9.76 -26.62
CA TYR A 164 -8.88 -10.73 -27.02
C TYR A 164 -8.61 -11.84 -25.99
N ARG A 165 -9.19 -11.78 -24.79
CA ARG A 165 -9.03 -12.81 -23.74
C ARG A 165 -9.33 -14.25 -24.21
N HIS A 166 -10.25 -14.40 -25.16
CA HIS A 166 -10.62 -15.71 -25.70
C HIS A 166 -9.58 -16.26 -26.69
N GLN A 167 -8.89 -15.38 -27.42
CA GLN A 167 -7.84 -15.74 -28.37
C GLN A 167 -6.54 -16.09 -27.64
N HIS A 168 -6.21 -15.37 -26.55
CA HIS A 168 -5.05 -15.69 -25.71
C HIS A 168 -5.14 -17.06 -25.00
N LYS A 169 -6.34 -17.64 -24.90
CA LYS A 169 -6.59 -18.98 -24.36
C LYS A 169 -5.95 -20.10 -25.19
N SER A 170 -5.74 -19.87 -26.49
CA SER A 170 -5.13 -20.84 -27.41
C SER A 170 -3.59 -20.82 -27.38
N ILE A 171 -2.97 -19.68 -27.04
CA ILE A 171 -1.53 -19.47 -27.20
C ILE A 171 -0.76 -19.68 -25.88
N ARG A 172 -1.38 -19.43 -24.72
CA ARG A 172 -0.72 -19.53 -23.40
C ARG A 172 -1.38 -20.63 -22.57
N LYS A 173 -0.64 -21.72 -22.27
CA LYS A 173 -1.10 -22.88 -21.46
C LYS A 173 -1.57 -22.57 -20.02
N GLY A 174 -1.60 -21.30 -19.59
CA GLY A 174 -1.92 -20.87 -18.22
C GLY A 174 -3.37 -20.45 -17.95
N GLY A 175 -4.25 -20.46 -18.95
CA GLY A 175 -5.67 -20.12 -18.77
C GLY A 175 -5.94 -18.67 -18.31
N ILE A 176 -7.18 -18.40 -17.91
CA ILE A 176 -7.67 -17.05 -17.55
C ILE A 176 -7.00 -16.52 -16.28
N LEU A 177 -6.69 -17.40 -15.32
CA LEU A 177 -6.11 -17.00 -14.04
C LEU A 177 -4.64 -16.57 -14.18
N SER A 178 -3.84 -17.28 -14.99
CA SER A 178 -2.46 -16.85 -15.28
C SER A 178 -2.43 -15.51 -16.01
N ASP A 179 -3.35 -15.26 -16.93
CA ASP A 179 -3.47 -13.96 -17.60
C ASP A 179 -3.94 -12.86 -16.64
N LEU A 180 -4.76 -13.18 -15.63
CA LEU A 180 -5.19 -12.23 -14.62
C LEU A 180 -4.07 -11.87 -13.62
N ILE A 181 -3.19 -12.81 -13.31
CA ILE A 181 -2.05 -12.61 -12.38
C ILE A 181 -0.86 -11.96 -13.09
N TRP A 182 -0.59 -12.32 -14.34
CA TRP A 182 0.64 -11.93 -15.05
C TRP A 182 0.40 -11.08 -16.30
N GLY A 183 -0.83 -11.04 -16.83
CA GLY A 183 -1.17 -10.30 -18.03
C GLY A 183 -1.13 -8.79 -17.80
N LYS A 184 -0.50 -8.05 -18.72
CA LYS A 184 -0.28 -6.60 -18.58
C LYS A 184 -1.55 -5.77 -18.76
N ASN A 185 -2.57 -6.32 -19.41
CA ASN A 185 -3.79 -5.58 -19.81
C ASN A 185 -5.04 -6.01 -19.02
N SER A 186 -4.91 -6.96 -18.10
CA SER A 186 -6.06 -7.45 -17.33
C SER A 186 -6.42 -6.48 -16.19
N PRO A 187 -7.62 -6.60 -15.58
CA PRO A 187 -8.04 -5.79 -14.44
C PRO A 187 -6.97 -5.71 -13.34
N GLY A 188 -6.76 -4.50 -12.79
CA GLY A 188 -5.74 -4.23 -11.77
C GLY A 188 -6.06 -4.82 -10.40
N VAL A 189 -7.34 -5.07 -10.10
CA VAL A 189 -7.83 -5.55 -8.79
C VAL A 189 -7.12 -6.83 -8.32
N VAL A 190 -6.91 -7.80 -9.22
CA VAL A 190 -6.24 -9.06 -8.86
C VAL A 190 -4.75 -8.87 -8.61
N ALA A 191 -4.10 -7.97 -9.35
CA ALA A 191 -2.70 -7.64 -9.09
C ALA A 191 -2.55 -6.95 -7.73
N VAL A 192 -3.47 -6.05 -7.37
CA VAL A 192 -3.52 -5.44 -6.03
C VAL A 192 -3.72 -6.51 -4.96
N GLY A 193 -4.67 -7.43 -5.14
CA GLY A 193 -4.89 -8.55 -4.23
C GLY A 193 -3.66 -9.44 -4.04
N MET A 194 -2.90 -9.72 -5.11
CA MET A 194 -1.66 -10.50 -5.02
C MET A 194 -0.53 -9.75 -4.30
N ASN A 195 -0.36 -8.45 -4.58
CA ASN A 195 0.57 -7.62 -3.81
C ASN A 195 0.20 -7.64 -2.32
N LEU A 196 -1.09 -7.62 -2.02
CA LEU A 196 -1.59 -7.63 -0.67
C LEU A 196 -1.42 -8.99 0.03
N ALA A 197 -1.55 -10.09 -0.71
CA ALA A 197 -1.18 -11.41 -0.22
C ALA A 197 0.31 -11.47 0.16
N ILE A 198 1.20 -10.91 -0.69
CA ILE A 198 2.64 -10.84 -0.40
C ILE A 198 2.91 -10.02 0.86
N ALA A 199 2.32 -8.84 0.99
CA ALA A 199 2.41 -8.00 2.18
C ALA A 199 1.96 -8.75 3.45
N SER A 200 0.77 -9.35 3.40
CA SER A 200 0.24 -10.13 4.51
C SER A 200 1.12 -11.33 4.86
N THR A 201 1.69 -12.04 3.87
CA THR A 201 2.62 -13.15 4.11
C THR A 201 3.91 -12.69 4.79
N ILE A 202 4.41 -11.48 4.53
CA ILE A 202 5.61 -10.94 5.18
C ILE A 202 5.29 -10.49 6.62
N LEU A 203 4.13 -9.87 6.84
CA LEU A 203 3.74 -9.36 8.15
C LEU A 203 3.23 -10.46 9.10
N SER A 204 2.59 -11.52 8.59
CA SER A 204 1.98 -12.57 9.43
C SER A 204 3.00 -13.28 10.33
N PRO A 205 4.18 -13.72 9.87
CA PRO A 205 5.20 -14.31 10.73
C PRO A 205 5.62 -13.38 11.86
N TRP A 206 5.77 -12.08 11.60
CA TRP A 206 6.13 -11.11 12.62
C TRP A 206 5.06 -11.01 13.72
N ILE A 207 3.78 -10.95 13.34
CA ILE A 207 2.65 -10.94 14.28
C ILE A 207 2.59 -12.25 15.08
N LEU A 208 2.73 -13.39 14.41
CA LEU A 208 2.60 -14.72 15.03
C LEU A 208 3.75 -15.04 15.99
N LEU A 209 4.97 -14.64 15.65
CA LEU A 209 6.17 -14.81 16.48
C LEU A 209 6.24 -13.81 17.63
N TRP A 210 5.29 -12.86 17.73
CA TRP A 210 5.25 -11.94 18.87
C TRP A 210 5.07 -12.70 20.19
N PRO A 211 5.74 -12.32 21.30
CA PRO A 211 5.65 -13.06 22.55
C PRO A 211 4.24 -13.09 23.17
N THR A 212 3.53 -11.97 23.15
CA THR A 212 2.23 -11.81 23.81
C THR A 212 1.08 -12.33 22.93
N SER A 213 0.22 -13.21 23.46
CA SER A 213 -0.89 -13.83 22.72
C SER A 213 -2.11 -12.92 22.53
N GLU A 214 -2.37 -12.01 23.47
CA GLU A 214 -3.60 -11.20 23.52
C GLU A 214 -3.78 -10.29 22.30
N TYR A 215 -2.68 -9.79 21.72
CA TYR A 215 -2.69 -8.84 20.61
C TYR A 215 -2.59 -9.49 19.23
N LYS A 216 -2.30 -10.80 19.17
CA LYS A 216 -2.10 -11.52 17.90
C LYS A 216 -3.39 -11.59 17.10
N THR A 217 -4.48 -11.95 17.77
CA THR A 217 -5.80 -12.12 17.14
C THR A 217 -6.35 -10.79 16.63
N PRO A 218 -6.38 -9.68 17.42
CA PRO A 218 -6.73 -8.36 16.90
C PRO A 218 -5.84 -7.92 15.73
N ALA A 219 -4.52 -8.12 15.81
CA ALA A 219 -3.61 -7.69 14.74
C ALA A 219 -3.87 -8.44 13.41
N LEU A 220 -4.08 -9.76 13.45
CA LEU A 220 -4.42 -10.53 12.26
C LEU A 220 -5.79 -10.14 11.68
N LEU A 221 -6.78 -9.87 12.52
CA LEU A 221 -8.10 -9.41 12.09
C LEU A 221 -8.04 -7.99 11.50
N ALA A 222 -7.25 -7.10 12.08
CA ALA A 222 -7.00 -5.77 11.55
C ALA A 222 -6.27 -5.80 10.20
N LEU A 223 -5.29 -6.70 10.04
CA LEU A 223 -4.62 -6.94 8.76
C LEU A 223 -5.62 -7.43 7.70
N LEU A 224 -6.51 -8.35 8.07
CA LEU A 224 -7.55 -8.86 7.17
C LEU A 224 -8.60 -7.80 6.80
N LEU A 225 -9.03 -6.96 7.75
CA LEU A 225 -9.95 -5.85 7.48
C LEU A 225 -9.31 -4.78 6.57
N ASN A 226 -8.03 -4.47 6.80
CA ASN A 226 -7.29 -3.56 5.92
C ASN A 226 -7.16 -4.15 4.51
N ALA A 227 -6.90 -5.46 4.42
CA ALA A 227 -6.85 -6.20 3.16
C ALA A 227 -8.14 -6.06 2.34
N THR A 228 -9.28 -6.33 2.97
CA THR A 228 -10.59 -6.24 2.31
C THR A 228 -10.91 -4.80 1.90
N MET A 229 -10.58 -3.81 2.73
CA MET A 229 -10.78 -2.39 2.40
C MET A 229 -9.93 -1.94 1.20
N ILE A 230 -8.67 -2.34 1.11
CA ILE A 230 -7.81 -1.99 -0.03
C ILE A 230 -8.33 -2.61 -1.33
N ILE A 231 -8.77 -3.88 -1.30
CA ILE A 231 -9.37 -4.54 -2.47
C ILE A 231 -10.69 -3.84 -2.86
N PHE A 232 -11.44 -3.33 -1.88
CA PHE A 232 -12.65 -2.57 -2.11
C PHE A 232 -12.33 -1.27 -2.87
N TYR A 233 -11.35 -0.48 -2.41
CA TYR A 233 -10.90 0.71 -3.12
C TYR A 233 -10.39 0.40 -4.53
N ALA A 234 -9.60 -0.66 -4.70
CA ALA A 234 -9.13 -1.10 -6.01
C ALA A 234 -10.30 -1.42 -6.96
N SER A 235 -11.34 -2.09 -6.45
CA SER A 235 -12.53 -2.45 -7.21
C SER A 235 -13.34 -1.22 -7.63
N VAL A 236 -13.51 -0.25 -6.72
CA VAL A 236 -14.18 1.04 -6.99
C VAL A 236 -13.42 1.82 -8.07
N VAL A 237 -12.09 1.98 -7.93
CA VAL A 237 -11.27 2.67 -8.93
C VAL A 237 -11.40 2.00 -10.30
N GLN A 238 -11.27 0.67 -10.36
CA GLN A 238 -11.37 -0.05 -11.61
C GLN A 238 -12.74 0.12 -12.29
N LEU A 239 -13.83 0.11 -11.51
CA LEU A 239 -15.19 0.37 -12.00
C LEU A 239 -15.35 1.80 -12.52
N MET A 240 -14.84 2.80 -11.80
CA MET A 240 -14.93 4.20 -12.23
C MET A 240 -14.09 4.45 -13.49
N LEU A 241 -12.93 3.81 -13.61
CA LEU A 241 -12.11 3.88 -14.83
C LEU A 241 -12.79 3.25 -16.05
N LEU A 242 -13.74 2.33 -15.86
CA LEU A 242 -14.56 1.73 -16.91
C LEU A 242 -15.71 2.63 -17.39
N MET A 243 -16.14 3.60 -16.58
CA MET A 243 -17.25 4.49 -16.91
C MET A 243 -16.95 5.35 -18.14
N LYS A 244 -18.02 5.73 -18.85
CA LYS A 244 -17.99 6.62 -20.02
C LYS A 244 -18.00 8.10 -19.63
N THR A 245 -17.29 8.47 -18.56
CA THR A 245 -17.23 9.85 -18.07
C THR A 245 -15.92 10.52 -18.46
N PRO A 246 -15.93 11.81 -18.84
CA PRO A 246 -14.70 12.58 -18.97
C PRO A 246 -14.04 12.71 -17.59
N LYS A 247 -12.71 12.81 -17.55
CA LYS A 247 -11.92 12.98 -16.31
C LYS A 247 -12.15 11.89 -15.24
N ARG A 248 -12.53 10.68 -15.64
CA ARG A 248 -12.77 9.53 -14.73
C ARG A 248 -11.69 9.23 -13.69
N ALA A 249 -10.43 9.52 -13.98
CA ALA A 249 -9.35 9.34 -13.02
C ALA A 249 -9.49 10.32 -11.83
N ILE A 250 -9.93 11.55 -12.08
CA ILE A 250 -10.20 12.55 -11.04
C ILE A 250 -11.42 12.14 -10.22
N TRP A 251 -12.47 11.65 -10.86
CA TRP A 251 -13.65 11.11 -10.16
C TRP A 251 -13.28 9.91 -9.28
N ALA A 252 -12.49 8.96 -9.80
CA ALA A 252 -12.02 7.81 -9.05
C ALA A 252 -11.19 8.23 -7.83
N ALA A 253 -10.24 9.16 -8.02
CA ALA A 253 -9.44 9.71 -6.93
C ALA A 253 -10.32 10.40 -5.88
N GLY A 254 -11.21 11.30 -6.30
CA GLY A 254 -12.11 12.02 -5.40
C GLY A 254 -13.02 11.10 -4.59
N THR A 255 -13.57 10.04 -5.20
CA THR A 255 -14.40 9.07 -4.49
C THR A 255 -13.62 8.24 -3.48
N VAL A 256 -12.44 7.72 -3.84
CA VAL A 256 -11.62 6.95 -2.89
C VAL A 256 -11.10 7.84 -1.77
N THR A 257 -10.61 9.04 -2.07
CA THR A 257 -10.22 10.01 -1.04
C THR A 257 -11.40 10.30 -0.12
N GLY A 258 -12.59 10.54 -0.66
CA GLY A 258 -13.81 10.73 0.12
C GLY A 258 -14.11 9.54 1.04
N PHE A 259 -14.01 8.30 0.54
CA PHE A 259 -14.21 7.11 1.38
C PHE A 259 -13.17 6.93 2.48
N ILE A 260 -11.96 7.46 2.30
CA ILE A 260 -10.91 7.39 3.32
C ILE A 260 -11.07 8.48 4.36
N THR A 261 -11.37 9.71 3.93
CA THR A 261 -11.35 10.89 4.82
C THR A 261 -12.69 11.22 5.44
N LEU A 262 -13.81 11.02 4.74
CA LEU A 262 -15.13 11.41 5.25
C LEU A 262 -15.56 10.60 6.48
N PRO A 263 -15.45 9.25 6.52
CA PRO A 263 -15.86 8.50 7.70
C PRO A 263 -15.17 8.96 8.99
N PRO A 264 -13.81 9.03 9.07
CA PRO A 264 -13.16 9.49 10.29
C PRO A 264 -13.48 10.96 10.59
N MET A 265 -13.58 11.84 9.58
CA MET A 265 -13.92 13.25 9.81
C MET A 265 -15.31 13.42 10.44
N VAL A 266 -16.32 12.69 9.94
CA VAL A 266 -17.68 12.71 10.50
C VAL A 266 -17.70 12.11 11.90
N LEU A 267 -17.04 10.97 12.11
CA LEU A 267 -16.99 10.32 13.43
C LEU A 267 -16.29 11.19 14.46
N SER A 268 -15.17 11.82 14.10
CA SER A 268 -14.47 12.77 14.97
C SER A 268 -15.31 14.01 15.27
N PHE A 269 -16.02 14.57 14.27
CA PHE A 269 -16.94 15.68 14.49
C PHE A 269 -18.07 15.32 15.47
N LEU A 270 -18.57 14.10 15.41
CA LEU A 270 -19.56 13.55 16.34
C LEU A 270 -18.96 13.10 17.68
N SER A 271 -17.66 13.32 17.92
CA SER A 271 -16.94 12.88 19.13
C SER A 271 -17.03 11.37 19.40
N MET A 272 -17.23 10.57 18.35
CA MET A 272 -17.24 9.10 18.42
C MET A 272 -15.81 8.57 18.38
N LEU A 273 -15.22 8.33 19.56
CA LEU A 273 -13.86 7.79 19.67
C LEU A 273 -13.79 6.29 19.31
N PRO A 274 -12.68 5.82 18.70
CA PRO A 274 -12.48 4.40 18.36
C PRO A 274 -12.55 3.44 19.56
N SER A 275 -12.15 3.89 20.74
CA SER A 275 -12.16 3.10 21.98
C SER A 275 -13.56 2.90 22.57
N VAL A 276 -14.49 3.82 22.29
CA VAL A 276 -15.86 3.80 22.85
C VAL A 276 -16.86 3.28 21.83
N HIS A 277 -16.74 3.70 20.56
CA HIS A 277 -17.66 3.39 19.48
C HIS A 277 -16.98 2.52 18.41
N SER A 278 -16.28 1.48 18.86
CA SER A 278 -15.38 0.66 18.05
C SER A 278 -16.03 0.05 16.80
N HIS A 279 -17.30 -0.35 16.91
CA HIS A 279 -18.09 -0.98 15.84
C HIS A 279 -18.25 -0.11 14.58
N VAL A 280 -18.39 1.22 14.71
CA VAL A 280 -18.55 2.11 13.54
C VAL A 280 -17.22 2.33 12.83
N TRP A 281 -16.13 2.40 13.60
CA TRP A 281 -14.78 2.60 13.10
C TRP A 281 -14.26 1.42 12.27
N LEU A 282 -14.79 0.20 12.47
CA LEU A 282 -14.44 -0.99 11.68
C LEU A 282 -14.77 -0.85 10.18
N PHE A 283 -15.69 0.05 9.82
CA PHE A 283 -16.06 0.36 8.43
C PHE A 283 -15.30 1.54 7.83
N SER A 284 -14.43 2.19 8.60
CA SER A 284 -13.56 3.26 8.12
C SER A 284 -12.29 2.71 7.49
N ALA A 285 -11.55 3.57 6.78
CA ALA A 285 -10.21 3.23 6.27
C ALA A 285 -9.21 2.92 7.40
N PHE A 286 -9.50 3.34 8.63
CA PHE A 286 -8.64 3.20 9.80
C PHE A 286 -9.17 2.14 10.76
N SER A 287 -9.74 1.05 10.23
CA SER A 287 -10.38 0.00 11.01
C SER A 287 -9.48 -0.58 12.09
N TRP A 288 -8.16 -0.64 11.83
CA TRP A 288 -7.17 -1.11 12.79
C TRP A 288 -7.14 -0.34 14.10
N ALA A 289 -7.55 0.93 14.12
CA ALA A 289 -7.57 1.73 15.35
C ALA A 289 -8.67 1.29 16.34
N SER A 290 -9.65 0.50 15.89
CA SER A 290 -10.77 0.06 16.72
C SER A 290 -10.86 -1.44 16.95
N VAL A 291 -10.10 -2.27 16.22
CA VAL A 291 -10.18 -3.74 16.34
C VAL A 291 -9.85 -4.23 17.75
N GLU A 292 -8.88 -3.61 18.43
CA GLU A 292 -8.50 -3.98 19.80
C GLU A 292 -9.66 -3.78 20.80
N TYR A 293 -10.50 -2.78 20.58
CA TYR A 293 -11.62 -2.43 21.46
C TYR A 293 -12.96 -2.99 20.97
N ALA A 294 -12.97 -3.73 19.86
CA ALA A 294 -14.19 -4.25 19.26
C ALA A 294 -14.49 -5.67 19.76
N ALA A 295 -15.76 -5.93 20.06
CA ALA A 295 -16.22 -7.30 20.28
C ALA A 295 -15.99 -8.14 19.02
N GLY A 296 -15.54 -9.40 19.17
CA GLY A 296 -15.27 -10.30 18.05
C GLY A 296 -16.46 -10.49 17.10
N THR A 297 -17.69 -10.42 17.62
CA THR A 297 -18.93 -10.43 16.82
C THR A 297 -19.04 -9.22 15.88
N SER A 298 -18.67 -8.03 16.35
CA SER A 298 -18.68 -6.81 15.54
C SER A 298 -17.65 -6.88 14.42
N VAL A 299 -16.45 -7.42 14.71
CA VAL A 299 -15.41 -7.66 13.71
C VAL A 299 -15.87 -8.67 12.66
N ALA A 300 -16.50 -9.76 13.09
CA ALA A 300 -17.06 -10.77 12.18
C ALA A 300 -18.14 -10.19 11.27
N ILE A 301 -19.07 -9.39 11.82
CA ILE A 301 -20.10 -8.69 11.03
C ILE A 301 -19.45 -7.75 10.02
N ALA A 302 -18.46 -6.95 10.44
CA ALA A 302 -17.75 -6.04 9.55
C ALA A 302 -17.09 -6.81 8.39
N LEU A 303 -16.43 -7.94 8.66
CA LEU A 303 -15.82 -8.80 7.63
C LEU A 303 -16.86 -9.36 6.67
N VAL A 304 -18.00 -9.86 7.17
CA VAL A 304 -19.08 -10.39 6.33
C VAL A 304 -19.65 -9.30 5.43
N THR A 305 -19.94 -8.12 5.99
CA THR A 305 -20.47 -6.99 5.24
C THR A 305 -19.48 -6.49 4.17
N GLN A 306 -18.21 -6.33 4.52
CA GLN A 306 -17.17 -5.93 3.56
C GLN A 306 -16.98 -6.98 2.46
N SER A 307 -17.00 -8.26 2.81
CA SER A 307 -16.89 -9.37 1.86
C SER A 307 -18.09 -9.40 0.90
N LEU A 308 -19.31 -9.19 1.41
CA LEU A 308 -20.51 -9.11 0.59
C LEU A 308 -20.43 -7.93 -0.39
N ALA A 309 -20.03 -6.75 0.10
CA ALA A 309 -19.84 -5.56 -0.74
C ALA A 309 -18.80 -5.81 -1.85
N LEU A 310 -17.69 -6.47 -1.51
CA LEU A 310 -16.65 -6.87 -2.47
C LEU A 310 -17.18 -7.82 -3.55
N VAL A 311 -17.94 -8.84 -3.16
CA VAL A 311 -18.55 -9.79 -4.11
C VAL A 311 -19.48 -9.04 -5.07
N LEU A 312 -20.35 -8.17 -4.55
CA LEU A 312 -21.27 -7.39 -5.37
C LEU A 312 -20.53 -6.46 -6.36
N LEU A 313 -19.49 -5.76 -5.91
CA LEU A 313 -18.67 -4.90 -6.77
C LEU A 313 -17.94 -5.69 -7.86
N ASN A 314 -17.37 -6.85 -7.53
CA ASN A 314 -16.66 -7.67 -8.50
C ASN A 314 -17.61 -8.33 -9.51
N LEU A 315 -18.84 -8.67 -9.10
CA LEU A 315 -19.91 -9.09 -10.02
C LEU A 315 -20.30 -7.95 -10.97
N GLN A 316 -20.46 -6.72 -10.46
CA GLN A 316 -20.76 -5.55 -11.28
C GLN A 316 -19.62 -5.26 -12.27
N LEU A 317 -18.37 -5.36 -11.83
CA LEU A 317 -17.18 -5.19 -12.67
C LEU A 317 -17.19 -6.22 -13.81
N THR A 318 -17.43 -7.48 -13.48
CA THR A 318 -17.52 -8.57 -14.48
C THR A 318 -18.65 -8.33 -15.47
N ARG A 319 -19.82 -7.90 -15.01
CA ARG A 319 -20.97 -7.57 -15.88
C ARG A 319 -20.64 -6.40 -16.82
N GLN A 320 -20.01 -5.33 -16.33
CA GLN A 320 -19.61 -4.21 -17.18
C GLN A 320 -18.57 -4.62 -18.22
N LEU A 321 -17.56 -5.41 -17.83
CA LEU A 321 -16.55 -5.93 -18.74
C LEU A 321 -17.16 -6.73 -19.89
N ARG A 322 -18.13 -7.61 -19.61
CA ARG A 322 -18.85 -8.39 -20.63
C ARG A 322 -19.62 -7.49 -21.60
N LYS A 323 -20.43 -6.56 -21.07
CA LYS A 323 -21.20 -5.61 -21.89
C LYS A 323 -20.32 -4.80 -22.83
N VAL A 324 -19.16 -4.37 -22.34
CA VAL A 324 -18.20 -3.57 -23.12
C VAL A 324 -17.56 -4.39 -24.25
N GLY A 325 -17.27 -5.68 -24.02
CA GLY A 325 -16.77 -6.59 -25.06
C GLY A 325 -17.81 -6.91 -26.15
N GLU A 326 -19.08 -7.12 -25.76
CA GLU A 326 -20.17 -7.44 -26.68
C GLU A 326 -20.55 -6.26 -27.58
N SER A 327 -20.64 -5.06 -27.02
CA SER A 327 -21.10 -3.87 -27.76
C SER A 327 -20.20 -3.53 -28.93
N ALA A 328 -18.87 -3.66 -28.78
CA ALA A 328 -17.91 -3.36 -29.85
C ALA A 328 -17.94 -4.41 -30.97
N THR A 329 -18.13 -5.69 -30.63
CA THR A 329 -18.28 -6.76 -31.64
C THR A 329 -19.54 -6.55 -32.47
N LYS A 330 -20.65 -6.15 -31.84
CA LYS A 330 -21.90 -5.82 -32.54
C LYS A 330 -21.75 -4.63 -33.50
N THR A 331 -21.01 -3.58 -33.11
CA THR A 331 -20.74 -2.43 -34.00
C THR A 331 -19.81 -2.76 -35.18
N LEU A 332 -18.92 -3.74 -35.05
CA LEU A 332 -18.05 -4.17 -36.15
C LEU A 332 -18.75 -5.14 -37.11
N LEU A 333 -19.69 -5.95 -36.60
CA LEU A 333 -20.45 -6.92 -37.40
C LEU A 333 -21.77 -6.36 -37.95
N SER A 334 -22.19 -5.16 -37.53
CA SER A 334 -23.37 -4.51 -38.11
C SER A 334 -23.10 -4.17 -39.57
N PRO A 335 -23.98 -4.55 -40.51
CA PRO A 335 -23.85 -4.19 -41.92
C PRO A 335 -23.67 -2.68 -42.07
N ARG A 336 -22.63 -2.26 -42.79
CA ARG A 336 -22.49 -0.86 -43.20
C ARG A 336 -23.67 -0.57 -44.14
N PRO A 337 -24.52 0.43 -43.88
CA PRO A 337 -25.53 0.82 -44.84
C PRO A 337 -24.78 1.21 -46.13
N LEU A 338 -25.00 0.45 -47.20
CA LEU A 338 -24.57 0.84 -48.54
C LEU A 338 -25.25 2.17 -48.80
N ALA A 339 -24.46 3.23 -48.92
CA ALA A 339 -24.95 4.50 -49.42
C ALA A 339 -25.52 4.19 -50.81
N VAL A 340 -26.85 4.21 -50.91
CA VAL A 340 -27.54 4.24 -52.18
C VAL A 340 -27.16 5.59 -52.78
N ILE A 341 -26.24 5.55 -53.73
CA ILE A 341 -25.99 6.67 -54.63
C ILE A 341 -27.16 6.61 -55.61
N GLU A 342 -28.16 7.47 -55.39
CA GLU A 342 -29.19 7.77 -56.39
C GLU A 342 -28.61 8.58 -57.55
#